data_AF-A0A4R6RH26-F1
#
_entry.id   AF-A0A4R6RH26-F1
#
_cell.length_a   1.000
_cell.length_b   1.000
_cell.length_c   1.000
_cell.angle_alpha   90.00
_cell.angle_beta   90.00
_cell.angle_gamma   90.00
#
_symmetry.space_group_name_H-M   'P 1'
#
loop_
_entity.id
_entity.type
_entity.pdbx_description
1 polymer ?
#
loop_
_entity_poly.entity_id
_entity_poly.type
_entity_poly.pdbx_seq_one_letter_code
_entity_poly.pdbx_strand_id
1 'polypeptide(L)'
;MDAHQFPEVAAVASAIRGYLSRNPRASDTAAGIQRFWLPPEVGEVALPVVEAALAQLEADGLVHRLEQVWAPASYLSARASGRADPH
;
A
#
# COMPACT_ATOMS: atom_id res chain seq x y z
N MET A 1 20.19 -3.92 -14.52
CA MET A 1 18.91 -4.36 -13.91
C MET A 1 17.87 -3.40 -14.43
N ASP A 2 17.27 -3.80 -15.55
CA ASP A 2 16.53 -2.92 -16.44
C ASP A 2 15.12 -2.66 -15.91
N ALA A 3 14.88 -1.45 -15.42
CA ALA A 3 13.56 -0.96 -14.98
C ALA A 3 12.51 -0.88 -16.13
N HIS A 4 12.76 -1.50 -17.27
CA HIS A 4 11.94 -1.45 -18.48
C HIS A 4 11.19 -2.76 -18.79
N GLN A 5 11.34 -3.82 -17.99
CA GLN A 5 10.89 -5.16 -18.39
C GLN A 5 9.45 -5.55 -18.03
N PHE A 6 8.67 -4.68 -17.37
CA PHE A 6 7.28 -5.00 -17.03
C PHE A 6 6.33 -3.92 -17.54
N PRO A 7 5.76 -4.07 -18.77
CA PRO A 7 4.81 -3.09 -19.32
C PRO A 7 3.60 -2.85 -18.42
N GLU A 8 3.23 -3.85 -17.61
CA GLU A 8 2.18 -3.76 -16.61
C GLU A 8 2.50 -2.75 -15.50
N VAL A 9 3.74 -2.75 -14.99
CA VAL A 9 4.18 -1.82 -13.93
C VAL A 9 4.09 -0.37 -14.42
N ALA A 10 4.54 -0.11 -15.66
CA ALA A 10 4.47 1.22 -16.26
C ALA A 10 3.02 1.69 -16.50
N ALA A 11 2.12 0.77 -16.89
CA ALA A 11 0.69 1.06 -17.04
C ALA A 11 0.04 1.42 -15.69
N VAL A 12 0.33 0.63 -14.65
CA VAL A 12 -0.16 0.86 -13.28
C VAL A 12 0.39 2.18 -12.71
N ALA A 13 1.68 2.47 -12.89
CA ALA A 13 2.28 3.74 -12.48
C ALA A 13 1.61 4.94 -13.16
N SER A 14 1.31 4.82 -14.45
CA SER A 14 0.59 5.86 -15.21
C SER A 14 -0.83 6.06 -14.70
N ALA A 15 -1.54 4.98 -14.37
CA ALA A 15 -2.89 5.04 -13.80
C ALA A 15 -2.89 5.72 -12.42
N ILE A 16 -1.97 5.33 -11.53
CA ILE A 16 -1.79 5.94 -10.20
C ILE A 16 -1.47 7.42 -10.34
N ARG A 17 -0.54 7.80 -11.23
CA ARG A 17 -0.20 9.20 -11.50
C ARG A 17 -1.41 10.00 -12.00
N GLY A 18 -2.21 9.40 -12.89
CA GLY A 18 -3.44 10.02 -13.38
C GLY A 18 -4.46 10.26 -12.27
N TYR A 19 -4.57 9.32 -11.33
CA TYR A 19 -5.42 9.47 -10.15
C TYR A 19 -4.92 10.59 -9.22
N LEU A 20 -3.63 10.62 -8.91
CA LEU A 20 -2.99 11.65 -8.06
C LEU A 20 -3.09 13.05 -8.67
N SER A 21 -3.01 13.17 -10.00
CA SER A 21 -3.17 14.45 -10.69
C SER A 21 -4.58 15.04 -10.48
N ARG A 22 -5.59 14.19 -10.31
CA ARG A 22 -6.97 14.59 -9.97
C ARG A 22 -7.19 14.73 -8.46
N ASN A 23 -6.43 13.99 -7.66
CA ASN A 23 -6.55 13.95 -6.20
C ASN A 23 -5.19 14.14 -5.53
N PRO A 24 -4.64 15.36 -5.46
CA PRO A 24 -3.27 15.60 -4.99
C PRO A 24 -3.03 15.26 -3.51
N ARG A 25 -4.10 15.10 -2.73
CA ARG A 25 -4.06 14.79 -1.30
C ARG A 25 -4.39 13.33 -0.99
N ALA A 26 -4.57 12.50 -2.02
CA ALA A 26 -4.86 11.09 -1.83
C ALA A 26 -3.65 10.37 -1.21
N SER A 27 -3.90 9.58 -0.18
CA SER A 27 -2.90 8.77 0.51
C SER A 27 -3.57 7.46 0.90
N ASP A 28 -2.97 6.34 0.53
CA ASP A 28 -3.50 5.01 0.81
C ASP A 28 -2.36 3.98 0.80
N THR A 29 -2.66 2.78 1.28
CA THR A 29 -1.81 1.59 1.22
C THR A 29 -1.81 1.01 -0.19
N ALA A 30 -0.78 0.22 -0.54
CA ALA A 30 -0.73 -0.47 -1.84
C ALA A 30 -1.99 -1.31 -2.13
N ALA A 31 -2.55 -1.97 -1.11
CA ALA A 31 -3.79 -2.73 -1.22
C ALA A 31 -5.04 -1.85 -1.42
N GLY A 32 -5.09 -0.66 -0.82
CA GLY A 32 -6.17 0.31 -1.04
C GLY A 32 -6.09 0.92 -2.44
N ILE A 33 -4.88 1.28 -2.89
CA ILE A 33 -4.61 1.77 -4.24
C ILE A 33 -5.06 0.75 -5.29
N GLN A 34 -4.67 -0.53 -5.11
CA GLN A 34 -5.09 -1.64 -5.98
C GLN A 34 -6.61 -1.72 -6.13
N ARG A 35 -7.37 -1.46 -5.06
CA ARG A 35 -8.83 -1.64 -5.01
C ARG A 35 -9.64 -0.43 -5.44
N PHE A 36 -9.14 0.78 -5.18
CA PHE A 36 -9.95 2.00 -5.26
C PHE A 36 -9.41 3.04 -6.24
N TRP A 37 -8.12 3.02 -6.56
CA TRP A 37 -7.51 4.05 -7.41
C TRP A 37 -7.37 3.59 -8.86
N LEU A 38 -7.15 2.28 -9.05
CA LEU A 38 -6.99 1.70 -10.37
C LEU A 38 -8.34 1.61 -11.07
N PRO A 39 -8.43 2.08 -12.32
CA PRO A 39 -9.68 2.03 -13.06
C PRO A 39 -9.91 0.60 -13.60
N PRO A 40 -11.17 0.17 -13.76
CA PRO A 40 -11.53 -1.22 -14.05
C PRO A 40 -10.92 -1.76 -15.36
N GLU A 41 -10.54 -0.89 -16.29
CA GLU A 41 -9.88 -1.23 -17.55
C GLU A 41 -8.47 -1.81 -17.35
N VAL A 42 -7.84 -1.55 -16.20
CA VAL A 42 -6.54 -2.13 -15.84
C VAL A 42 -6.69 -3.60 -15.38
N GLY A 43 -7.90 -4.01 -15.00
CA GLY A 43 -8.19 -5.38 -14.57
C GLY A 43 -7.61 -5.73 -13.19
N GLU A 44 -7.49 -7.02 -12.92
CA GLU A 44 -6.95 -7.54 -11.66
C GLU A 44 -5.42 -7.47 -11.67
N VAL A 45 -4.87 -6.44 -11.03
CA VAL A 45 -3.42 -6.25 -10.89
C VAL A 45 -2.93 -6.96 -9.64
N ALA A 46 -1.83 -7.70 -9.75
CA ALA A 46 -1.22 -8.33 -8.57
C ALA A 46 -0.60 -7.27 -7.63
N LEU A 47 -0.72 -7.45 -6.32
CA LEU A 47 -0.15 -6.51 -5.33
C LEU A 47 1.35 -6.19 -5.56
N PRO A 48 2.23 -7.16 -5.90
CA PRO A 48 3.63 -6.86 -6.19
C PRO A 48 3.85 -5.91 -7.38
N VAL A 49 2.93 -5.90 -8.35
CA VAL A 49 2.98 -4.98 -9.50
C VAL A 49 2.64 -3.56 -9.06
N VAL A 50 1.66 -3.41 -8.16
CA VAL A 50 1.33 -2.11 -7.56
C VAL A 50 2.48 -1.59 -6.72
N GLU A 51 3.12 -2.45 -5.93
CA GLU A 51 4.30 -2.09 -5.14
C GLU A 51 5.48 -1.66 -6.02
N ALA A 52 5.75 -2.39 -7.11
CA ALA A 52 6.78 -2.03 -8.07
C ALA A 52 6.49 -0.68 -8.76
N ALA A 53 5.22 -0.43 -9.10
CA ALA A 53 4.80 0.84 -9.68
C ALA A 53 4.96 2.01 -8.70
N LEU A 54 4.61 1.80 -7.42
CA LEU A 54 4.82 2.78 -6.37
C LEU A 54 6.30 3.06 -6.13
N ALA A 55 7.15 2.04 -6.16
CA ALA A 55 8.61 2.20 -6.04
C ALA A 55 9.18 3.01 -7.21
N GLN A 56 8.67 2.80 -8.43
CA GLN A 56 9.05 3.62 -9.59
C GLN A 56 8.62 5.08 -9.41
N LEU A 57 7.38 5.34 -9.00
CA LEU A 57 6.88 6.70 -8.74
C LEU A 57 7.64 7.38 -7.58
N GLU A 58 8.08 6.62 -6.60
CA GLU A 58 8.92 7.10 -5.48
C GLU A 58 10.30 7.50 -5.98
N ALA A 59 10.93 6.67 -6.82
CA ALA A 59 12.22 7.00 -7.46
C ALA A 59 12.14 8.25 -8.35
N ASP A 60 10.99 8.46 -9.01
CA ASP A 60 10.70 9.64 -9.83
C ASP A 60 10.32 10.89 -8.98
N GLY A 61 10.21 10.76 -7.66
CA GLY A 61 9.85 11.86 -6.75
C GLY A 61 8.38 12.28 -6.80
N LEU A 62 7.50 11.45 -7.38
CA LEU A 62 6.07 11.74 -7.52
C LEU A 62 5.24 11.30 -6.30
N VAL A 63 5.75 10.34 -5.53
CA VAL A 63 5.14 9.88 -4.27
C VAL A 63 6.22 9.76 -3.20
N HIS A 64 5.80 9.82 -1.94
CA HIS A 64 6.66 9.54 -0.81
C HIS A 64 6.04 8.42 0.02
N ARG A 65 6.86 7.42 0.37
CA ARG A 65 6.48 6.42 1.34
C ARG A 65 6.42 7.07 2.73
N LEU A 66 5.23 7.10 3.32
CA LEU A 66 5.08 7.47 4.71
C LEU A 66 5.17 6.21 5.58
N GLU A 67 6.35 5.93 6.13
CA GLU A 67 6.46 4.92 7.19
C GLU A 67 5.92 5.51 8.49
N GLN A 68 4.75 5.04 8.94
CA GLN A 68 4.26 5.36 10.28
C GLN A 68 5.09 4.56 11.30
N VAL A 69 6.16 5.19 11.81
CA VAL A 69 7.08 4.62 12.81
C VAL A 69 6.43 4.40 14.18
N TRP A 70 5.22 4.94 14.41
CA TRP A 70 4.55 4.90 15.69
C TRP A 70 3.45 3.82 15.72
N ALA A 71 3.81 2.65 16.23
CA ALA A 71 2.91 1.51 16.38
C ALA A 71 3.63 0.16 16.60
N PRO A 72 4.52 -0.02 17.60
CA PRO A 72 5.04 -1.35 17.93
C PRO A 72 3.91 -2.31 18.36
N ALA A 73 4.20 -3.61 18.23
CA ALA A 73 3.29 -4.71 18.53
C ALA A 73 2.56 -4.55 19.87
N SER A 74 1.22 -4.48 19.81
CA SER A 74 0.36 -4.52 20.97
C SER A 74 0.11 -5.98 21.37
N TYR A 75 0.70 -6.39 22.48
CA TYR A 75 0.49 -7.71 23.08
C TYR A 75 -0.64 -7.63 24.09
N LEU A 76 -1.69 -8.41 23.88
CA LEU A 76 -2.78 -8.59 24.85
C LEU A 76 -2.36 -9.65 25.88
N SER A 77 -2.71 -9.47 27.15
CA SER A 77 -2.49 -10.49 28.17
C SER A 77 -3.28 -11.76 27.84
N ALA A 78 -2.61 -12.90 27.75
CA ALA A 78 -3.27 -14.20 27.68
C ALA A 78 -3.91 -14.49 29.05
N ARG A 79 -5.20 -14.15 29.18
CA ARG A 79 -6.13 -14.50 30.28
C ARG A 79 -5.52 -14.78 31.65
N ALA A 80 -5.79 -13.92 32.64
CA ALA A 80 -5.91 -14.38 34.03
C ALA A 80 -7.23 -15.17 34.19
N SER A 81 -7.36 -16.31 33.52
CA SER A 81 -8.32 -17.33 33.95
C SER A 81 -7.58 -18.26 34.92
N GLY A 82 -7.68 -17.95 36.21
CA GLY A 82 -7.43 -18.92 37.27
C GLY A 82 -6.61 -18.43 38.47
N ARG A 83 -7.29 -17.85 39.46
CA ARG A 83 -7.22 -18.36 40.85
C ARG A 83 -8.44 -17.90 41.66
N ALA A 84 -9.25 -18.89 42.03
CA ALA A 84 -10.18 -18.91 43.16
C ALA A 84 -9.46 -18.54 44.47
N ASP A 85 -10.04 -17.92 45.49
CA ASP A 85 -11.24 -18.24 46.27
C ASP A 85 -11.58 -17.00 47.16
N PRO A 86 -12.71 -16.99 47.88
CA PRO A 86 -13.36 -15.82 48.50
C PRO A 86 -12.89 -15.55 49.94
N HIS A 87 -13.31 -14.40 50.47
CA HIS A 87 -13.49 -14.16 51.90
C HIS A 87 -14.96 -13.90 52.19
#